data_AF-A0A3F3QEV9-F1
#
_entry.id   AF-A0A3F3QEV9-F1
#
_cell.length_a   1.000
_cell.length_b   1.000
_cell.length_c   1.000
_cell.angle_alpha   90.00
_cell.angle_beta   90.00
_cell.angle_gamma   90.00
#
_symmetry.space_group_name_H-M   'P 1'
#
loop_
_entity.id
_entity.type
_entity.pdbx_description
1 polymer ?
#
loop_
_entity_poly.entity_id
_entity_poly.type
_entity_poly.pdbx_seq_one_letter_code
_entity_poly.pdbx_strand_id
1 'polypeptide(L)'
;MSPPDNQVNPPPPPPPPSDPRAKISPFVRNLRTVPPRSLAVSQPPPPPTTAAPTGPYFLYGTLMDPSMLRDILALDSSEHINLRPAYITGHACKLWGQYPALVPDITSTSVVNGVVYHVPSVEDGVKLANYETGWYRAESCEVVYTDGEEPGRVGGHVFVFVGDEGELSEGVFDLRVWLARMGRKAGK
;
A
#
# COMPACT_ATOMS: atom_id res chain seq x y z
N MET A 1 22.21 -28.03 -62.90
CA MET A 1 22.48 -28.22 -61.47
C MET A 1 22.32 -26.86 -60.80
N SER A 2 21.24 -26.67 -60.05
CA SER A 2 20.98 -25.45 -59.27
C SER A 2 21.66 -25.55 -57.90
N PRO A 3 22.15 -24.46 -57.30
CA PRO A 3 22.71 -24.47 -55.95
C PRO A 3 21.60 -24.55 -54.89
N PRO A 4 21.87 -25.03 -53.66
CA PRO A 4 20.90 -25.05 -52.58
C PRO A 4 20.73 -23.67 -51.97
N ASP A 5 19.46 -23.28 -51.75
CA ASP A 5 19.05 -22.10 -50.99
C ASP A 5 19.62 -22.14 -49.56
N ASN A 6 20.42 -21.14 -49.22
CA ASN A 6 20.93 -20.94 -47.87
C ASN A 6 19.84 -20.23 -47.06
N GLN A 7 19.01 -21.00 -46.36
CA GLN A 7 17.92 -20.49 -45.53
C GLN A 7 18.49 -19.74 -44.31
N VAL A 8 18.61 -18.41 -44.43
CA VAL A 8 18.96 -17.53 -43.31
C VAL A 8 17.77 -17.49 -42.36
N ASN A 9 17.93 -18.10 -41.17
CA ASN A 9 16.93 -18.00 -40.11
C ASN A 9 16.77 -16.52 -39.71
N PRO A 10 15.52 -16.01 -39.58
CA PRO A 10 15.30 -14.63 -39.16
C PRO A 10 15.84 -14.41 -37.74
N PRO A 11 16.32 -13.18 -37.41
CA PRO A 11 16.75 -12.86 -36.06
C PRO A 11 15.59 -13.08 -35.08
N PRO A 12 15.88 -13.52 -33.84
CA PRO A 12 14.85 -13.69 -32.82
C PRO A 12 14.13 -12.35 -32.61
N PRO A 13 12.80 -12.37 -32.40
CA PRO A 13 12.05 -11.15 -32.13
C PRO A 13 12.59 -10.46 -30.87
N PRO A 14 12.52 -9.12 -30.80
CA PRO A 14 12.89 -8.38 -29.61
C PRO A 14 12.11 -8.90 -28.40
N PRO A 15 12.72 -8.93 -27.20
CA PRO A 15 12.00 -9.34 -26.00
C PRO A 15 10.75 -8.47 -25.83
N PRO A 16 9.63 -9.06 -25.37
CA PRO A 16 8.40 -8.31 -25.16
C PRO A 16 8.67 -7.12 -24.23
N PRO A 17 8.00 -5.98 -24.45
CA PRO A 17 8.13 -4.82 -23.56
C PRO A 17 7.85 -5.29 -22.14
N SER A 18 8.79 -5.02 -21.23
CA SER A 18 8.62 -5.36 -19.82
C SER A 18 7.35 -4.69 -19.32
N ASP A 19 6.36 -5.48 -18.93
CA ASP A 19 5.13 -4.98 -18.30
C ASP A 19 5.55 -4.08 -17.12
N PRO A 20 5.10 -2.81 -17.05
CA PRO A 20 5.37 -1.95 -15.90
C PRO A 20 4.96 -2.60 -14.56
N ARG A 21 4.03 -3.56 -14.60
CA ARG A 21 3.59 -4.37 -13.47
C ARG A 21 4.60 -5.43 -13.00
N ALA A 22 5.62 -5.74 -13.81
CA ALA A 22 6.65 -6.73 -13.49
C ALA A 22 7.72 -6.20 -12.51
N LYS A 23 7.67 -4.91 -12.15
CA LYS A 23 8.61 -4.30 -11.20
C LYS A 23 8.27 -4.53 -9.72
N ILE A 24 7.09 -5.07 -9.42
CA ILE A 24 6.70 -5.38 -8.06
C ILE A 24 7.27 -6.75 -7.70
N SER A 25 8.09 -6.80 -6.65
CA SER A 25 8.68 -8.05 -6.14
C SER A 25 7.61 -9.14 -6.00
N PRO A 26 7.87 -10.41 -6.42
CA PRO A 26 6.93 -11.53 -6.26
C PRO A 26 6.42 -11.69 -4.83
N PHE A 27 7.21 -11.22 -3.85
CA PHE A 27 6.87 -11.21 -2.44
C PHE A 27 5.78 -10.20 -2.10
N VAL A 28 5.87 -8.96 -2.60
CA VAL A 28 4.82 -7.92 -2.42
C VAL A 28 3.50 -8.35 -3.06
N ARG A 29 3.55 -9.12 -4.15
CA ARG A 29 2.34 -9.66 -4.78
C ARG A 29 1.53 -10.57 -3.84
N ASN A 30 2.21 -11.32 -2.97
CA ASN A 30 1.59 -12.20 -1.98
C ASN A 30 1.19 -11.48 -0.68
N LEU A 31 1.62 -10.22 -0.52
CA LEU A 31 1.40 -9.38 0.67
C LEU A 31 0.28 -8.36 0.51
N ARG A 32 -0.35 -8.30 -0.68
CA ARG A 32 -1.54 -7.46 -0.89
C ARG A 32 -2.50 -7.62 0.28
N THR A 33 -3.08 -6.52 0.72
CA THR A 33 -3.93 -6.40 1.92
C THR A 33 -5.26 -7.18 1.83
N VAL A 34 -5.39 -8.08 0.86
CA VAL A 34 -6.54 -8.96 0.66
C VAL A 34 -6.26 -10.33 1.27
N PRO A 35 -7.16 -10.89 2.10
CA PRO A 35 -7.13 -12.29 2.46
C PRO A 35 -7.12 -13.19 1.19
N PRO A 36 -6.49 -14.39 1.23
CA PRO A 36 -6.65 -15.38 0.18
C PRO A 36 -8.15 -15.64 -0.05
N ARG A 37 -8.61 -15.52 -1.31
CA ARG A 37 -10.01 -15.61 -1.73
C ARG A 37 -10.74 -16.76 -1.03
N SER A 38 -11.54 -16.45 -0.01
CA SER A 38 -12.66 -17.31 0.36
C SER A 38 -13.71 -17.14 -0.73
N LEU A 39 -14.43 -18.20 -1.05
CA LEU A 39 -15.34 -18.31 -2.21
C LEU A 39 -16.57 -17.37 -2.16
N ALA A 40 -16.63 -16.45 -1.20
CA ALA A 40 -17.78 -15.59 -0.91
C ALA A 40 -17.46 -14.08 -0.86
N VAL A 41 -16.24 -13.65 -1.18
CA VAL A 41 -15.91 -12.21 -1.17
C VAL A 41 -16.56 -11.52 -2.37
N SER A 42 -17.41 -10.52 -2.11
CA SER A 42 -17.94 -9.58 -3.11
C SER A 42 -16.79 -9.04 -3.98
N GLN A 43 -16.99 -8.78 -5.27
CA GLN A 43 -15.91 -8.19 -6.07
C GLN A 43 -15.43 -6.89 -5.42
N PRO A 44 -14.10 -6.62 -5.38
CA PRO A 44 -13.62 -5.33 -4.92
C PRO A 44 -14.32 -4.23 -5.73
N PRO A 45 -14.68 -3.11 -5.09
CA PRO A 45 -15.29 -2.01 -5.82
C PRO A 45 -14.36 -1.58 -6.96
N PRO A 46 -14.93 -1.11 -8.09
CA PRO A 46 -14.12 -0.67 -9.22
C PRO A 46 -13.10 0.35 -8.75
N PRO A 47 -11.84 0.30 -9.25
CA PRO A 47 -10.82 1.23 -8.83
C PRO A 47 -11.30 2.66 -9.08
N PRO A 48 -11.06 3.60 -8.15
CA PRO A 48 -11.48 4.97 -8.33
C PRO A 48 -10.85 5.53 -9.62
N THR A 49 -11.67 6.19 -10.44
CA THR A 49 -11.25 6.81 -11.71
C THR A 49 -10.35 8.03 -11.52
N THR A 50 -10.16 8.46 -10.27
CA THR A 50 -9.40 9.65 -9.89
C THR A 50 -7.93 9.29 -9.68
N ALA A 51 -7.03 10.13 -10.23
CA ALA A 51 -5.61 10.05 -9.93
C ALA A 51 -5.39 10.06 -8.41
N ALA A 52 -4.58 9.13 -7.90
CA ALA A 52 -4.25 9.09 -6.49
C ALA A 52 -3.53 10.41 -6.09
N PRO A 53 -3.96 11.08 -5.02
CA PRO A 53 -3.40 12.38 -4.66
C PRO A 53 -1.92 12.28 -4.27
N THR A 54 -1.22 13.41 -4.36
CA THR A 54 0.14 13.57 -3.83
C THR A 54 0.09 14.20 -2.43
N GLY A 55 1.24 14.26 -1.76
CA GLY A 55 1.39 14.91 -0.46
C GLY A 55 1.36 13.93 0.72
N PRO A 56 0.95 14.38 1.92
CA PRO A 56 1.01 13.56 3.13
C PRO A 56 0.03 12.38 3.10
N TYR A 57 0.55 11.18 3.33
CA TYR A 57 -0.23 9.95 3.53
C TYR A 57 0.02 9.40 4.93
N PHE A 58 -1.04 9.28 5.71
CA PHE A 58 -1.03 8.59 6.99
C PHE A 58 -1.15 7.08 6.78
N LEU A 59 -0.20 6.33 7.34
CA LEU A 59 -0.03 4.90 7.20
C LEU A 59 -0.14 4.24 8.57
N TYR A 60 -0.96 3.21 8.69
CA TYR A 60 -1.32 2.58 9.98
C TYR A 60 -1.26 1.04 9.95
N GLY A 61 -0.57 0.47 8.95
CA GLY A 61 -0.48 -0.97 8.75
C GLY A 61 0.86 -1.39 8.15
N THR A 62 0.83 -2.33 7.20
CA THR A 62 2.05 -2.87 6.58
C THR A 62 2.92 -1.81 5.90
N LEU A 63 2.31 -0.74 5.40
CA LEU A 63 3.00 0.42 4.80
C LEU A 63 3.82 1.24 5.80
N MET A 64 3.68 1.00 7.10
CA MET A 64 4.56 1.61 8.12
C MET A 64 6.00 1.06 8.08
N ASP A 65 6.24 -0.09 7.43
CA ASP A 65 7.59 -0.62 7.22
C ASP A 65 8.25 0.06 6.00
N PRO A 66 9.38 0.77 6.17
CA PRO A 66 10.09 1.40 5.05
C PRO A 66 10.46 0.41 3.94
N SER A 67 10.72 -0.86 4.29
CA SER A 67 11.08 -1.87 3.30
C SER A 67 9.89 -2.20 2.39
N MET A 68 8.69 -2.34 2.96
CA MET A 68 7.45 -2.49 2.20
C MET A 68 7.20 -1.30 1.27
N LEU A 69 7.35 -0.06 1.77
CA LEU A 69 7.20 1.14 0.94
C LEU A 69 8.18 1.15 -0.23
N ARG A 70 9.46 0.84 0.02
CA ARG A 70 10.47 0.74 -1.03
C ARG A 70 10.09 -0.26 -2.10
N ASP A 71 9.67 -1.47 -1.69
CA ASP A 71 9.30 -2.54 -2.61
C ASP A 71 8.06 -2.17 -3.46
N ILE A 72 7.08 -1.48 -2.88
CA ILE A 72 5.83 -1.07 -3.56
C ILE A 72 6.06 0.10 -4.51
N LEU A 73 6.79 1.11 -4.03
CA LEU A 73 7.10 2.32 -4.79
C LEU A 73 8.20 2.07 -5.83
N ALA A 74 8.86 0.90 -5.78
CA ALA A 74 10.02 0.55 -6.61
C ALA A 74 11.13 1.61 -6.52
N LEU A 75 11.38 2.08 -5.30
CA LEU A 75 12.44 3.05 -5.01
C LEU A 75 13.80 2.36 -4.96
N ASP A 76 14.85 3.10 -5.28
CA ASP A 76 16.21 2.60 -5.16
C ASP A 76 16.59 2.37 -3.69
N SER A 77 17.49 1.43 -3.45
CA SER A 77 17.95 1.11 -2.08
C SER A 77 18.68 2.28 -1.41
N SER A 78 19.22 3.21 -2.20
CA SER A 78 19.87 4.43 -1.72
C SER A 78 18.89 5.55 -1.34
N GLU A 79 17.62 5.46 -1.74
CA GLU A 79 16.63 6.48 -1.41
C GLU A 79 16.21 6.40 0.06
N HIS A 80 16.28 7.55 0.72
CA HIS A 80 15.88 7.69 2.12
C HIS A 80 14.36 7.88 2.22
N ILE A 81 13.69 6.96 2.91
CA ILE A 81 12.25 7.04 3.18
C ILE A 81 12.07 7.76 4.51
N ASN A 82 11.60 9.01 4.46
CA ASN A 82 11.31 9.78 5.66
C ASN A 82 9.90 9.45 6.17
N LEU A 83 9.82 8.77 7.31
CA LEU A 83 8.58 8.47 8.00
C LEU A 83 8.51 9.28 9.29
N ARG A 84 7.52 10.16 9.38
CA ARG A 84 7.29 10.97 10.58
C ARG A 84 6.19 10.32 11.44
N PRO A 85 6.40 10.08 12.74
CA PRO A 85 5.38 9.50 13.60
C PRO A 85 4.21 10.48 13.80
N ALA A 86 2.98 9.97 13.70
CA ALA A 86 1.77 10.79 13.77
C ALA A 86 0.56 9.99 14.30
N TYR A 87 -0.55 10.70 14.51
CA TYR A 87 -1.85 10.08 14.75
C TYR A 87 -2.97 10.82 14.01
N ILE A 88 -4.10 10.14 13.86
CA ILE A 88 -5.37 10.69 13.38
C ILE A 88 -6.51 10.36 14.36
N THR A 89 -7.63 11.05 14.24
CA THR A 89 -8.88 10.84 15.01
C THR A 89 -10.08 10.62 14.10
N GLY A 90 -11.26 10.33 14.67
CA GLY A 90 -12.51 10.20 13.92
C GLY A 90 -12.66 8.88 13.16
N HIS A 91 -11.86 7.88 13.53
CA HIS A 91 -11.86 6.55 12.94
C HIS A 91 -11.79 5.49 14.03
N ALA A 92 -12.42 4.34 13.79
CA ALA A 92 -12.18 3.11 14.54
C ALA A 92 -11.23 2.22 13.74
N CYS A 93 -10.27 1.60 14.43
CA CYS A 93 -9.36 0.62 13.82
C CYS A 93 -9.80 -0.79 14.22
N LYS A 94 -10.16 -1.60 13.23
CA LYS A 94 -10.56 -3.00 13.35
C LYS A 94 -9.62 -3.89 12.54
N LEU A 95 -9.88 -5.19 12.52
CA LEU A 95 -9.15 -6.15 11.71
C LEU A 95 -10.03 -6.76 10.62
N TRP A 96 -9.55 -6.70 9.37
CA TRP A 96 -10.04 -7.52 8.28
C TRP A 96 -9.10 -8.71 8.09
N GLY A 97 -9.48 -9.85 8.68
CA GLY A 97 -8.58 -10.99 8.84
C GLY A 97 -7.35 -10.63 9.67
N GLN A 98 -6.20 -10.44 9.01
CA GLN A 98 -4.93 -10.07 9.66
C GLN A 98 -4.49 -8.63 9.39
N TYR A 99 -5.26 -7.88 8.59
CA TYR A 99 -4.92 -6.54 8.15
C TYR A 99 -5.71 -5.50 8.95
N PRO A 100 -5.10 -4.35 9.30
CA PRO A 100 -5.83 -3.29 9.95
C PRO A 100 -6.81 -2.67 8.95
N ALA A 101 -7.98 -2.28 9.45
CA ALA A 101 -9.05 -1.67 8.68
C ALA A 101 -9.57 -0.44 9.44
N LEU A 102 -9.40 0.74 8.86
CA LEU A 102 -10.04 1.95 9.38
C LEU A 102 -11.44 2.09 8.82
N VAL A 103 -12.39 2.32 9.71
CA VAL A 103 -13.75 2.72 9.38
C VAL A 103 -14.04 4.09 10.01
N PRO A 104 -14.78 4.98 9.34
CA PRO A 104 -15.16 6.26 9.92
C PRO A 104 -15.94 6.08 11.23
N ASP A 105 -15.53 6.77 12.27
CA ASP A 105 -16.24 6.79 13.56
C ASP A 105 -16.08 8.17 14.20
N ILE A 106 -17.04 9.04 13.90
CA ILE A 106 -17.06 10.42 14.41
C ILE A 106 -17.29 10.50 15.92
N THR A 107 -17.76 9.42 16.54
CA THR A 107 -18.02 9.37 17.98
C THR A 107 -16.81 8.87 18.78
N SER A 108 -15.88 8.22 18.09
CA SER A 108 -14.64 7.73 18.68
C SER A 108 -13.74 8.89 19.12
N THR A 109 -13.36 8.86 20.39
CA THR A 109 -12.28 9.68 20.95
C THR A 109 -10.92 8.99 20.82
N SER A 110 -10.89 7.78 20.26
CA SER A 110 -9.67 7.02 20.10
C SER A 110 -8.80 7.63 19.00
N VAL A 111 -7.49 7.61 19.24
CA VAL A 111 -6.49 7.98 18.25
C VAL A 111 -6.00 6.71 17.54
N VAL A 112 -5.77 6.83 16.24
CA VAL A 112 -5.06 5.82 15.47
C VAL A 112 -3.63 6.29 15.32
N ASN A 113 -2.69 5.53 15.87
CA ASN A 113 -1.26 5.81 15.75
C ASN A 113 -0.70 5.23 14.46
N GLY A 114 0.26 5.93 13.87
CA GLY A 114 0.88 5.51 12.62
C GLY A 114 2.07 6.39 12.27
N VAL A 115 2.37 6.43 10.98
CA VAL A 115 3.43 7.28 10.44
C VAL A 115 2.93 7.99 9.18
N VAL A 116 3.62 9.05 8.80
CA VAL A 116 3.32 9.79 7.58
C VAL A 116 4.46 9.62 6.61
N TYR A 117 4.10 9.26 5.38
CA TYR A 117 4.96 9.29 4.24
C TYR A 117 4.51 10.40 3.28
N HIS A 118 5.45 11.19 2.77
CA HIS A 118 5.13 12.22 1.78
C HIS A 118 5.27 11.65 0.37
N VAL A 119 4.14 11.50 -0.32
CA VAL A 119 4.08 10.97 -1.69
C VAL A 119 4.45 12.07 -2.69
N PRO A 120 5.58 11.96 -3.42
CA PRO A 120 6.09 13.06 -4.23
C PRO A 120 5.44 13.15 -5.63
N SER A 121 4.87 12.06 -6.12
CA SER A 121 4.35 11.94 -7.50
C SER A 121 3.00 11.23 -7.54
N VAL A 122 2.21 11.53 -8.57
CA VAL A 122 0.91 10.88 -8.78
C VAL A 122 1.12 9.39 -9.06
N GLU A 123 2.19 9.04 -9.75
CA GLU A 123 2.59 7.66 -10.04
C GLU A 123 2.81 6.87 -8.75
N ASP A 124 3.46 7.44 -7.75
CA ASP A 124 3.67 6.81 -6.45
C ASP A 124 2.37 6.67 -5.66
N GLY A 125 1.50 7.69 -5.71
CA GLY A 125 0.16 7.59 -5.16
C GLY A 125 -0.63 6.43 -5.79
N VAL A 126 -0.53 6.26 -7.10
CA VAL A 126 -1.19 5.19 -7.85
C VAL A 126 -0.62 3.83 -7.46
N LYS A 127 0.69 3.70 -7.25
CA LYS A 127 1.31 2.46 -6.75
C LYS A 127 0.76 2.08 -5.37
N LEU A 128 0.66 3.03 -4.44
CA LEU A 128 0.07 2.80 -3.11
C LEU A 128 -1.41 2.37 -3.22
N ALA A 129 -2.21 3.10 -3.99
CA ALA A 129 -3.63 2.75 -4.20
C ALA A 129 -3.80 1.35 -4.84
N ASN A 130 -2.92 0.99 -5.77
CA ASN A 130 -2.92 -0.34 -6.41
C ASN A 130 -2.53 -1.46 -5.43
N TYR A 131 -1.66 -1.18 -4.45
CA TYR A 131 -1.32 -2.14 -3.40
C TYR A 131 -2.52 -2.44 -2.50
N GLU A 132 -3.38 -1.44 -2.26
CA GLU A 132 -4.61 -1.58 -1.47
C GLU A 132 -5.76 -2.26 -2.20
N THR A 133 -5.59 -2.61 -3.49
CA THR A 133 -6.46 -3.50 -4.29
C THR A 133 -7.94 -3.14 -4.38
N GLY A 134 -8.32 -1.90 -4.05
CA GLY A 134 -9.70 -1.41 -4.06
C GLY A 134 -10.50 -1.71 -2.79
N TRP A 135 -9.97 -2.51 -1.86
CA TRP A 135 -10.59 -2.72 -0.54
C TRP A 135 -10.34 -1.57 0.42
N TYR A 136 -9.35 -0.74 0.10
CA TYR A 136 -9.15 0.52 0.76
C TYR A 136 -9.12 1.68 -0.23
N ARG A 137 -9.64 2.82 0.21
CA ARG A 137 -9.71 4.06 -0.55
C ARG A 137 -9.02 5.18 0.20
N ALA A 138 -8.25 6.00 -0.50
CA ALA A 138 -7.69 7.22 0.07
C ALA A 138 -8.81 8.25 0.32
N GLU A 139 -8.94 8.66 1.57
CA GLU A 139 -9.85 9.71 2.05
C GLU A 139 -9.05 10.82 2.73
N SER A 140 -9.58 12.04 2.71
CA SER A 140 -8.94 13.17 3.39
C SER A 140 -8.98 12.99 4.91
N CYS A 141 -7.89 13.31 5.59
CA CYS A 141 -7.80 13.31 7.05
C CYS A 141 -6.97 14.49 7.56
N GLU A 142 -7.14 14.79 8.85
CA GLU A 142 -6.24 15.68 9.56
C GLU A 142 -5.22 14.84 10.33
N VAL A 143 -3.95 15.14 10.09
CA VAL A 143 -2.81 14.42 10.65
C VAL A 143 -2.12 15.29 11.68
N VAL A 144 -1.83 14.70 12.84
CA VAL A 144 -1.08 15.36 13.91
C VAL A 144 0.24 14.64 14.12
N TYR A 145 1.34 15.35 13.86
CA TYR A 145 2.69 14.81 14.06
C TYR A 145 3.06 14.78 15.55
N THR A 146 3.92 13.84 15.91
CA THR A 146 4.32 13.57 17.30
C THR A 146 5.83 13.67 17.53
N ASP A 147 6.58 14.03 16.48
CA ASP A 147 8.04 14.20 16.53
C ASP A 147 8.49 15.56 17.08
N GLY A 148 7.56 16.51 17.26
CA GLY A 148 7.87 17.87 17.72
C GLY A 148 8.42 18.78 16.61
N GLU A 149 8.39 18.34 15.35
CA GLU A 149 8.88 19.10 14.20
C GLU A 149 7.73 19.80 13.46
N GLU A 150 8.03 20.92 12.79
CA GLU A 150 7.03 21.67 12.01
C GLU A 150 6.91 21.17 10.55
N PRO A 151 5.71 21.18 9.94
CA PRO A 151 4.42 21.51 10.58
C PRO A 151 4.00 20.42 11.57
N GLY A 152 3.48 20.82 12.73
CA GLY A 152 2.95 19.88 13.74
C GLY A 152 1.60 19.26 13.37
N ARG A 153 0.87 19.86 12.42
CA ARG A 153 -0.45 19.40 11.93
C ARG A 153 -0.60 19.70 10.45
N VAL A 154 -1.21 18.80 9.69
CA VAL A 154 -1.42 18.99 8.24
C VAL A 154 -2.67 18.25 7.76
N GLY A 155 -3.27 18.73 6.67
CA GLY A 155 -4.21 17.94 5.88
C GLY A 155 -3.46 16.87 5.08
N GLY A 156 -3.98 15.65 5.06
CA GLY A 156 -3.38 14.53 4.36
C GLY A 156 -4.42 13.51 3.91
N HIS A 157 -3.95 12.33 3.57
CA HIS A 157 -4.77 11.24 3.07
C HIS A 157 -4.55 9.98 3.92
N VAL A 158 -5.60 9.19 4.11
CA VAL A 158 -5.54 7.89 4.77
C VAL A 158 -6.32 6.87 3.96
N PHE A 159 -5.84 5.64 3.90
CA PHE A 159 -6.58 4.54 3.28
C PHE A 159 -7.65 4.03 4.26
N VAL A 160 -8.94 4.17 3.94
CA VAL A 160 -10.03 3.60 4.75
C VAL A 160 -10.59 2.35 4.10
N PHE A 161 -11.04 1.39 4.90
CA PHE A 161 -11.66 0.16 4.39
C PHE A 161 -13.03 0.48 3.78
N VAL A 162 -13.30 -0.05 2.59
CA VAL A 162 -14.55 0.16 1.84
C VAL A 162 -15.31 -1.15 1.56
N GLY A 163 -14.91 -2.24 2.22
CA GLY A 163 -15.63 -3.51 2.17
C GLY A 163 -16.79 -3.58 3.17
N ASP A 164 -17.31 -4.79 3.39
CA ASP A 164 -18.39 -5.02 4.34
C ASP A 164 -17.86 -4.97 5.79
N GLU A 165 -18.39 -4.04 6.59
CA GLU A 165 -18.04 -3.92 8.01
C GLU A 165 -18.38 -5.19 8.82
N GLY A 166 -19.33 -6.01 8.34
CA GLY A 166 -19.65 -7.31 8.94
C GLY A 166 -18.52 -8.36 8.82
N GLU A 167 -17.54 -8.13 7.94
CA GLU A 167 -16.32 -8.95 7.85
C GLU A 167 -15.20 -8.49 8.80
N LEU A 168 -15.42 -7.38 9.51
CA LEU A 168 -14.45 -6.85 10.46
C LEU A 168 -14.59 -7.50 11.83
N SER A 169 -13.44 -7.69 12.46
CA SER A 169 -13.35 -8.21 13.83
C SER A 169 -12.64 -7.21 14.74
N GLU A 170 -13.01 -7.22 16.01
CA GLU A 170 -12.30 -6.43 17.02
C GLU A 170 -10.88 -6.95 17.21
N GLY A 171 -9.92 -6.03 17.33
CA GLY A 171 -8.52 -6.39 17.53
C GLY A 171 -7.56 -5.26 17.24
N VAL A 172 -6.27 -5.50 17.49
CA VAL A 172 -5.19 -4.53 17.29
C VAL A 172 -4.15 -5.13 16.37
N PHE A 173 -3.78 -4.37 15.34
CA PHE A 173 -2.66 -4.73 14.48
C PHE A 173 -1.33 -4.36 15.13
N ASP A 174 -0.39 -5.31 15.23
CA ASP A 174 1.00 -5.04 15.60
C ASP A 174 1.90 -5.40 14.42
N LEU A 175 2.58 -4.38 13.88
CA LEU A 175 3.47 -4.50 12.73
C LEU A 175 4.61 -5.48 12.99
N ARG A 176 5.18 -5.52 14.19
CA ARG A 176 6.32 -6.40 14.52
C ARG A 176 5.88 -7.85 14.52
N VAL A 177 4.70 -8.13 15.09
CA VAL A 177 4.09 -9.46 15.07
C VAL A 177 3.83 -9.91 13.63
N TRP A 178 3.29 -9.01 12.80
CA TRP A 178 3.04 -9.30 11.39
C TRP A 178 4.34 -9.57 10.61
N LEU A 179 5.36 -8.71 10.76
CA LEU A 179 6.66 -8.89 10.11
C LEU A 179 7.31 -10.22 10.49
N ALA A 180 7.29 -10.57 11.77
CA ALA A 180 7.83 -11.85 12.25
C ALA A 180 7.12 -13.06 11.60
N ARG A 181 5.79 -13.01 11.44
CA ARG A 181 5.01 -14.05 10.73
C ARG A 181 5.40 -14.16 9.26
N MET A 182 5.71 -13.04 8.62
CA MET A 182 6.15 -13.00 7.22
C MET A 182 7.64 -13.33 7.04
N GLY A 183 8.37 -13.66 8.10
CA GLY A 183 9.81 -13.92 8.05
C GLY A 183 10.65 -12.66 7.79
N ARG A 184 10.09 -11.46 7.96
CA ARG A 184 10.81 -10.18 7.88
C ARG A 184 11.31 -9.79 9.26
N LYS A 185 12.52 -9.21 9.32
CA LYS A 185 12.97 -8.47 10.51
C LYS A 185 12.54 -7.02 10.33
N ALA A 186 12.00 -6.39 11.38
CA ALA A 186 11.78 -4.95 11.36
C ALA A 186 13.11 -4.25 11.07
N GLY A 187 13.11 -3.31 10.12
CA GLY A 187 14.27 -2.44 9.90
C GLY A 187 14.67 -1.78 11.22
N LYS A 188 15.96 -1.86 11.55
CA LYS A 188 16.52 -1.26 12.76
C LYS A 188 16.57 0.26 12.62
#